data_AF-A0A545T2I5-F1
#
_entry.id   AF-A0A545T2I5-F1
#
_cell.length_a   1.000
_cell.length_b   1.000
_cell.length_c   1.000
_cell.angle_alpha   90.00
_cell.angle_beta   90.00
_cell.angle_gamma   90.00
#
_symmetry.space_group_name_H-M   'P 1'
#
loop_
_entity.id
_entity.type
_entity.pdbx_description
1 polymer ?
#
loop_
_entity_poly.entity_id
_entity_poly.type
_entity_poly.pdbx_seq_one_letter_code
_entity_poly.pdbx_strand_id
1 'polypeptide(L)' 'MSQYQMDSVKSDRVFYRPMGWYFATREGLDMGPFPSRRSAEAEIGYYLESMKKLSKTAKKEPVIEVEQPTEETLRKAG' A
#
# COMPACT_ATOMS: atom_id res chain seq x y z
N MET A 1 -3.91 37.69 15.71
CA MET A 1 -3.97 36.30 16.21
C MET A 1 -4.15 35.38 15.02
N SER A 2 -3.45 34.26 15.03
CA SER A 2 -2.96 33.47 13.88
C SER A 2 -4.01 33.13 12.81
N GLN A 3 -3.65 33.41 11.55
CA GLN A 3 -4.32 32.89 10.36
C GLN A 3 -4.00 31.40 10.29
N TYR A 4 -4.98 30.54 10.61
CA TYR A 4 -4.86 29.10 10.39
C TYR A 4 -4.74 28.86 8.91
N GLN A 5 -3.49 28.74 8.47
CA GLN A 5 -3.14 28.29 7.15
C GLN A 5 -3.69 26.88 7.02
N MET A 6 -4.82 26.75 6.32
CA MET A 6 -5.20 25.50 5.67
C MET A 6 -4.16 25.26 4.58
N ASP A 7 -2.95 24.89 5.00
CA ASP A 7 -2.08 24.08 4.17
C ASP A 7 -2.92 22.86 3.81
N SER A 8 -3.35 22.85 2.54
CA SER A 8 -3.98 21.71 1.87
C SER A 8 -3.46 20.44 2.52
N VAL A 9 -4.37 19.69 3.14
CA VAL A 9 -4.09 18.48 3.93
C VAL A 9 -3.42 17.45 3.00
N LYS A 10 -2.14 17.65 2.73
CA LYS A 10 -1.18 16.65 2.28
C LYS A 10 -0.87 15.83 3.51
N SER A 11 -1.92 15.22 4.08
CA SER A 11 -1.77 14.24 5.16
C SER A 11 -0.69 13.29 4.68
N ASP A 12 0.40 13.23 5.42
CA ASP A 12 1.57 12.44 5.09
C ASP A 12 1.08 10.99 5.00
N ARG A 13 0.73 10.55 3.79
CA ARG A 13 0.05 9.27 3.56
C ARG A 13 0.97 8.10 3.88
N VAL A 14 2.24 8.38 4.10
CA VAL A 14 3.28 7.41 4.39
C VAL A 14 3.58 7.46 5.88
N PHE A 15 3.44 6.32 6.55
CA PHE A 15 3.66 6.19 7.99
C PHE A 15 4.46 4.93 8.31
N TYR A 16 5.11 4.89 9.47
CA TYR A 16 5.88 3.74 9.94
C TYR A 16 5.10 2.95 11.00
N ARG A 17 5.12 1.62 10.90
CA ARG A 17 4.61 0.67 11.89
C ARG A 17 5.71 -0.33 12.24
N PRO A 18 5.55 -1.16 13.31
CA PRO A 18 6.59 -2.10 13.72
C PRO A 18 7.12 -3.04 12.62
N MET A 19 6.31 -3.32 11.60
CA MET A 19 6.66 -4.19 10.46
C MET A 19 7.28 -3.45 9.27
N GLY A 20 7.34 -2.10 9.27
CA GLY A 20 7.92 -1.33 8.17
C GLY A 20 7.15 -0.05 7.83
N TRP A 21 7.44 0.49 6.64
CA TRP A 21 6.76 1.66 6.10
C TRP A 21 5.49 1.26 5.36
N TYR A 22 4.44 2.06 5.49
CA TYR A 22 3.15 1.82 4.85
C TYR A 22 2.67 3.11 4.20
N PHE A 23 1.72 3.02 3.27
CA PHE A 23 0.95 4.17 2.85
C PHE A 23 -0.57 3.94 2.88
N ALA A 24 -1.33 4.95 3.27
CA ALA A 24 -2.79 4.91 3.30
C ALA A 24 -3.40 5.35 1.95
N THR A 25 -4.28 4.53 1.41
CA THR A 25 -5.10 4.85 0.25
C THR A 25 -6.32 5.71 0.64
N ARG A 26 -7.07 6.23 -0.34
CA ARG A 26 -8.31 7.03 -0.06
C ARG A 26 -9.46 6.16 0.43
N GLU A 27 -9.36 4.88 0.15
CA GLU A 27 -10.32 3.81 0.41
C GLU A 27 -10.16 3.26 1.83
N GLY A 28 -9.20 3.78 2.61
CA GLY A 28 -8.92 3.35 3.98
C GLY A 28 -8.09 2.07 4.04
N LEU A 29 -7.42 1.69 2.95
CA LEU A 29 -6.51 0.56 2.92
C LEU A 29 -5.07 1.01 3.18
N ASP A 30 -4.36 0.25 4.01
CA ASP A 30 -2.94 0.46 4.30
C ASP A 30 -2.11 -0.50 3.45
N MET A 31 -1.27 0.04 2.57
CA MET A 31 -0.41 -0.73 1.66
C MET A 31 1.01 -0.82 2.24
N GLY A 32 1.60 -2.01 2.21
CA GLY A 32 2.93 -2.30 2.76
C GLY A 32 3.00 -3.68 3.41
N PRO A 33 4.06 -4.00 4.19
CA PRO A 33 5.16 -3.12 4.57
C PRO A 33 6.20 -2.91 3.46
N PHE A 34 6.82 -1.73 3.47
CA PHE A 34 7.93 -1.32 2.62
C PHE A 34 9.21 -1.13 3.45
N PRO A 35 10.39 -1.41 2.86
CA PRO A 35 11.66 -1.31 3.58
C PRO A 35 12.07 0.14 3.90
N SER A 36 11.55 1.13 3.18
CA SER A 36 11.87 2.54 3.39
C SER A 36 10.69 3.47 3.06
N ARG A 37 10.72 4.69 3.62
CA ARG A 37 9.76 5.75 3.27
C ARG A 37 9.74 6.02 1.77
N ARG A 38 10.93 6.12 1.16
CA ARG A 38 11.11 6.39 -0.27
C ARG A 38 10.50 5.31 -1.17
N SER A 39 10.61 4.03 -0.78
CA SER A 39 9.95 2.94 -1.50
C SER A 39 8.43 3.02 -1.39
N ALA A 40 7.88 3.37 -0.22
CA ALA A 40 6.45 3.58 -0.07
C ALA A 40 5.96 4.77 -0.92
N GLU A 41 6.72 5.87 -0.96
CA GLU A 41 6.41 7.04 -1.79
C GLU A 41 6.44 6.72 -3.29
N ALA A 42 7.42 5.93 -3.76
CA ALA A 42 7.47 5.47 -5.15
C ALA A 42 6.25 4.60 -5.49
N GLU A 43 5.84 3.71 -4.58
CA GLU A 43 4.70 2.82 -4.77
C GLU A 43 3.36 3.58 -4.85
N ILE A 44 3.23 4.71 -4.16
CA ILE A 44 2.05 5.60 -4.32
C ILE A 44 1.89 6.03 -5.78
N GLY A 45 3.00 6.36 -6.46
CA GLY A 45 2.99 6.71 -7.89
C GLY A 45 2.43 5.57 -8.74
N TYR A 46 3.00 4.38 -8.59
CA TYR A 46 2.57 3.18 -9.31
C TYR A 46 1.11 2.79 -9.01
N TYR A 47 0.67 2.92 -7.77
CA TYR A 47 -0.70 2.67 -7.36
C TYR A 47 -1.68 3.63 -8.06
N LEU A 48 -1.38 4.94 -8.05
CA LEU A 48 -2.22 5.94 -8.71
C LEU A 48 -2.27 5.74 -10.23
N GLU A 49 -1.16 5.37 -10.85
CA GLU A 49 -1.13 5.02 -12.28
C GLU A 49 -1.96 3.78 -12.60
N SER A 50 -1.87 2.75 -11.75
CA SER A 50 -2.65 1.52 -11.89
C SER A 50 -4.14 1.80 -11.73
N MET A 51 -4.53 2.63 -10.76
CA MET A 51 -5.93 3.05 -10.55
C MET A 51 -6.49 3.83 -11.76
N LYS A 52 -5.68 4.68 -12.41
CA LYS A 52 -6.07 5.37 -13.65
C LYS A 52 -6.24 4.42 -14.84
N LYS A 53 -5.50 3.32 -14.87
CA LYS A 53 -5.63 2.27 -15.91
C LYS A 53 -6.83 1.36 -15.63
N LEU A 54 -7.06 1.00 -14.37
CA LEU A 54 -8.18 0.17 -13.92
C LEU A 54 -9.53 0.87 -14.12
N SER A 55 -9.62 2.18 -13.91
CA SER A 55 -10.85 2.94 -14.22
C SER A 55 -11.18 2.99 -15.71
N LYS A 56 -10.18 2.79 -16.59
CA LYS A 56 -10.38 2.62 -18.04
C LYS A 56 -10.64 1.18 -18.47
N THR A 57 -10.34 0.20 -17.60
CA THR A 57 -10.40 -1.24 -17.90
C THR A 57 -11.13 -1.99 -16.78
N ALA A 58 -12.28 -1.49 -16.34
CA ALA A 58 -13.11 -2.09 -15.28
C ALA A 58 -13.77 -3.43 -15.73
N LYS A 59 -12.98 -4.38 -16.22
CA LYS A 59 -13.30 -5.79 -16.46
C LYS A 59 -12.02 -6.64 -16.42
N LYS A 60 -11.34 -6.74 -15.28
CA LYS A 60 -10.68 -7.95 -14.76
C LYS A 60 -9.82 -7.59 -13.56
N GLU A 61 -10.25 -8.09 -12.42
CA GLU A 61 -9.59 -8.01 -11.12
C GLU A 61 -8.24 -8.75 -11.19
N PRO A 62 -7.11 -8.14 -10.76
CA PRO A 62 -5.95 -8.91 -10.39
C PRO A 62 -6.18 -9.39 -8.96
N VAL A 63 -6.55 -10.66 -8.82
CA VAL A 63 -6.44 -11.40 -7.57
C VAL A 63 -4.97 -11.36 -7.19
N ILE A 64 -4.61 -10.53 -6.21
CA ILE A 64 -3.31 -10.60 -5.56
C ILE A 64 -3.38 -11.87 -4.72
N GLU A 65 -3.00 -12.98 -5.34
CA GLU A 65 -2.79 -14.25 -4.68
C GLU A 65 -1.57 -14.05 -3.79
N VAL A 66 -1.80 -13.53 -2.59
CA VAL A 66 -0.83 -13.56 -1.50
C VAL A 66 -0.67 -15.03 -1.19
N GLU A 67 0.28 -15.69 -1.85
CA GLU A 67 0.78 -17.01 -1.45
C GLU A 67 1.37 -16.85 -0.05
N GLN A 68 0.50 -16.97 0.96
CA GLN A 68 0.93 -17.34 2.29
C GLN A 68 1.50 -18.74 2.15
N PRO A 69 2.81 -18.98 2.40
CA PRO A 69 3.34 -20.33 2.36
C PRO A 69 2.61 -21.13 3.43
N THR A 70 1.70 -22.00 3.00
CA THR A 70 1.01 -22.95 3.87
C THR A 70 2.05 -23.91 4.45
N GLU A 71 1.86 -24.29 5.73
CA GLU A 71 2.68 -25.19 6.56
C GLU A 71 2.95 -26.62 6.00
N GLU A 72 2.86 -26.83 4.70
CA GLU A 72 3.05 -28.12 4.03
C GLU A 72 4.52 -28.38 3.70
N THR A 73 5.42 -28.17 4.67
CA THR A 73 6.82 -28.64 4.57
C THR A 73 7.25 -29.49 5.77
N LEU A 74 6.39 -29.66 6.79
CA LEU A 74 6.68 -30.44 8.00
C LEU A 74 6.27 -31.92 7.95
N ARG A 75 6.14 -32.52 6.76
CA ARG A 75 5.88 -33.97 6.59
C ARG A 75 7.02 -34.74 5.91
N LYS A 76 8.25 -34.22 5.93
CA LYS A 76 9.48 -35.05 5.76
C LYS A 76 10.07 -35.43 7.12
N ALA A 77 9.29 -36.21 7.87
CA ALA A 77 9.78 -36.98 9.02
C ALA A 77 8.88 -38.21 9.16
N GLY A 78 9.02 -39.12 8.21
CA GLY A 78 8.45 -40.46 8.21
C GLY A 78 9.42 -41.39 7.52
#